data_AF-A0AAW1SJV7-F1
#
_entry.id   AF-A0AAW1SJV7-F1
#
_cell.length_a   1.000
_cell.length_b   1.000
_cell.length_c   1.000
_cell.angle_alpha   90.00
_cell.angle_beta   90.00
_cell.angle_gamma   90.00
#
_symmetry.space_group_name_H-M   'P 1'
#
loop_
_entity.id
_entity.type
_entity.pdbx_description
1 polymer ?
#
loop_
_entity_poly.entity_id
_entity_poly.type
_entity_poly.pdbx_seq_one_letter_code
_entity_poly.pdbx_strand_id
1 'polypeptide(L)'
;MDEESAEEDRLFLRLDSSPLWGVLLTVLAGSLCQATAGQAPLHESLRGDKWHEVLLAAVRGFSTACPFPTAIARQLFVVQAAVYDAWARYDSKALGVYSKRGTARLHTNDEKTDADNKNEAISFAAYHALTYLFPPAEPKFLELLEYLGYDGSKTGSSDSNTAAGAGNLAAFNVIENRKNDSSNQDNNYAEPMESEYKPFCTADDLKAKKCNTALQLLNASAWQPQCQLDMPPQKPLTPHWRNVLPFALEAANQFLPPRDKTFLANDSSCPNCGYNEQAGVILAYSTTLDDREKVIADYWHDFQGRIEDNGTIIQGSNEPPGHWTQYAEWFLLKKNSTLDQEVQLLLALTAGLLDASISAWDTKYQYNSARPVTAIRYAFDGQLVLAHERDNNDESPVLMRASAWEPFQPKGATPPFPSFVSGHSTFGGAFEAVMHFFFGSDEFGLNVTIAAKSLPSEMSSPLQDTTLYYPTFSYASIENGISRLYNGVHYVNDNVCGRASGLGAGIQAFKRMEALRGGKTDFDREYAEQVFNRVCPVGAIGLRDVHDVKATHEAMRDFKLLLA
;
A
#
# COMPACT_ATOMS: atom_id res chain seq x y z
N MET A 1 -63.08 -10.10 -19.04
CA MET A 1 -62.17 -11.25 -18.81
C MET A 1 -60.78 -10.79 -19.18
N ASP A 2 -60.26 -9.70 -18.62
CA ASP A 2 -60.03 -9.33 -17.21
C ASP A 2 -58.59 -9.64 -16.84
N GLU A 3 -57.86 -8.54 -16.64
CA GLU A 3 -56.68 -8.28 -15.79
C GLU A 3 -55.53 -9.31 -15.85
N GLU A 4 -54.33 -8.94 -16.29
CA GLU A 4 -53.42 -8.12 -15.48
C GLU A 4 -52.46 -7.27 -16.31
N SER A 5 -52.30 -6.04 -15.83
CA SER A 5 -51.35 -5.02 -16.26
C SER A 5 -50.13 -4.97 -15.33
N ALA A 6 -48.96 -4.63 -15.91
CA ALA A 6 -47.85 -3.88 -15.31
C ALA A 6 -47.05 -4.51 -14.15
N GLU A 7 -45.74 -4.72 -14.37
CA GLU A 7 -44.67 -3.88 -13.78
C GLU A 7 -43.28 -4.38 -14.24
N GLU A 8 -42.70 -3.65 -15.20
CA GLU A 8 -41.26 -3.40 -15.22
C GLU A 8 -41.00 -2.26 -14.23
N ASP A 9 -40.39 -2.55 -13.08
CA ASP A 9 -39.43 -1.70 -12.38
C ASP A 9 -39.03 -2.33 -11.03
N ARG A 10 -37.79 -2.05 -10.61
CA ARG A 10 -37.14 -2.38 -9.31
C ARG A 10 -36.33 -3.67 -9.24
N LEU A 11 -35.04 -3.55 -9.56
CA LEU A 11 -33.98 -4.30 -8.87
C LEU A 11 -33.03 -3.30 -8.18
N PHE A 12 -33.51 -2.73 -7.06
CA PHE A 12 -32.68 -2.06 -6.05
C PHE A 12 -33.03 -2.65 -4.68
N LEU A 13 -32.00 -3.02 -3.92
CA LEU A 13 -31.96 -3.20 -2.46
C LEU A 13 -32.91 -4.25 -1.84
N ARG A 14 -32.33 -5.40 -1.47
CA ARG A 14 -32.63 -6.08 -0.19
C ARG A 14 -31.35 -6.67 0.40
N LEU A 15 -30.72 -5.89 1.28
CA LEU A 15 -29.99 -6.44 2.42
C LEU A 15 -31.06 -6.81 3.45
N ASP A 16 -31.39 -8.09 3.56
CA ASP A 16 -32.21 -8.58 4.67
C ASP A 16 -31.36 -9.51 5.56
N SER A 17 -31.21 -9.00 6.77
CA SER A 17 -30.93 -9.64 8.05
C SER A 17 -31.08 -11.16 8.14
N SER A 18 -30.03 -11.83 8.67
CA SER A 18 -30.16 -12.89 9.66
C SER A 18 -28.83 -13.10 10.43
N PRO A 19 -28.88 -13.52 11.71
CA PRO A 19 -27.84 -13.27 12.71
C PRO A 19 -27.00 -14.51 12.98
N LEU A 20 -25.74 -14.54 12.55
CA LEU A 20 -24.75 -15.54 12.98
C LEU A 20 -23.34 -14.95 12.91
N TRP A 21 -23.06 -13.99 13.78
CA TRP A 21 -21.69 -13.54 14.05
C TRP A 21 -21.52 -13.32 15.55
N GLY A 22 -21.49 -14.44 16.26
CA GLY A 22 -21.17 -14.52 17.68
C GLY A 22 -20.19 -15.66 17.90
N VAL A 23 -18.92 -15.45 17.57
CA VAL A 23 -17.79 -16.20 18.14
C VAL A 23 -16.56 -15.28 18.18
N LEU A 24 -16.47 -14.47 19.23
CA LEU A 24 -15.20 -14.10 19.85
C LEU A 24 -15.51 -13.91 21.33
N LEU A 25 -14.81 -14.68 22.18
CA LEU A 25 -14.95 -14.81 23.64
C LEU A 25 -16.06 -15.76 24.17
N THR A 26 -15.77 -17.06 24.19
CA THR A 26 -16.17 -17.94 25.32
C THR A 26 -15.19 -19.11 25.47
N VAL A 27 -14.34 -19.08 26.51
CA VAL A 27 -13.82 -20.30 27.15
C VAL A 27 -14.17 -20.20 28.63
N LEU A 28 -15.17 -20.99 29.03
CA LEU A 28 -15.61 -21.19 30.40
C LEU A 28 -14.90 -22.39 31.04
N ALA A 29 -14.75 -22.30 32.35
CA ALA A 29 -14.05 -23.23 33.23
C ALA A 29 -14.71 -24.62 33.40
N GLY A 30 -13.86 -25.63 33.69
CA GLY A 30 -14.18 -26.92 34.34
C GLY A 30 -14.28 -28.11 33.37
N SER A 31 -13.29 -29.00 33.24
CA SER A 31 -12.87 -29.93 34.30
C SER A 31 -11.57 -30.68 33.95
N LEU A 32 -10.64 -30.66 34.91
CA LEU A 32 -9.61 -31.65 35.28
C LEU A 32 -8.93 -32.50 34.18
N CYS A 33 -7.81 -31.99 33.68
CA CYS A 33 -6.57 -32.77 33.62
C CYS A 33 -5.39 -31.81 33.83
N GLN A 34 -4.60 -32.04 34.87
CA GLN A 34 -3.50 -31.17 35.27
C GLN A 34 -2.35 -31.26 34.27
N ALA A 35 -2.16 -30.20 33.49
CA ALA A 35 -0.86 -29.83 32.95
C ALA A 35 -0.59 -28.38 33.42
N THR A 36 0.43 -28.22 34.26
CA THR A 36 0.88 -26.93 34.76
C THR A 36 1.48 -26.13 33.60
N ALA A 37 0.63 -25.40 32.88
CA ALA A 37 1.07 -24.34 31.99
C ALA A 37 1.41 -23.13 32.86
N GLY A 38 2.69 -22.80 32.95
CA GLY A 38 3.09 -21.48 33.42
C GLY A 38 2.43 -20.45 32.53
N GLN A 39 1.60 -19.58 33.13
CA GLN A 39 1.10 -18.38 32.47
C GLN A 39 2.32 -17.52 32.13
N ALA A 40 2.71 -17.49 30.86
CA ALA A 40 3.42 -16.34 30.34
C ALA A 40 2.44 -15.16 30.45
N PRO A 41 2.85 -14.01 31.01
CA PRO A 41 1.97 -12.86 31.08
C PRO A 41 1.58 -12.46 29.65
N LEU A 42 0.27 -12.33 29.40
CA LEU A 42 -0.23 -11.57 28.26
C LEU A 42 0.45 -10.20 28.34
N HIS A 43 1.30 -9.88 27.35
CA HIS A 43 1.94 -8.58 27.25
C HIS A 43 0.86 -7.51 27.39
N GLU A 44 1.09 -6.54 28.26
CA GLU A 44 0.26 -5.35 28.44
C GLU A 44 0.22 -4.63 27.07
N SER A 45 -0.80 -4.92 26.26
CA SER A 45 -0.90 -4.45 24.88
C SER A 45 -0.95 -2.93 24.86
N LEU A 46 -0.13 -2.30 24.01
CA LEU A 46 -0.08 -0.85 23.87
C LEU A 46 -1.40 -0.42 23.25
N ARG A 47 -2.33 0.22 23.97
CA ARG A 47 -3.70 0.49 23.47
C ARG A 47 -3.82 1.12 22.06
N GLY A 48 -2.75 1.69 21.48
CA GLY A 48 -2.65 2.09 20.07
C GLY A 48 -2.72 0.90 19.07
N ASP A 49 -2.15 -0.25 19.44
CA ASP A 49 -2.12 -1.49 18.64
C ASP A 49 -3.52 -1.93 18.22
N LYS A 50 -4.45 -1.97 19.17
CA LYS A 50 -5.85 -2.33 18.94
C LYS A 50 -6.56 -1.42 17.94
N TRP A 51 -6.27 -0.12 17.97
CA TRP A 51 -6.90 0.83 17.04
C TRP A 51 -6.35 0.68 15.62
N HIS A 52 -5.07 0.38 15.46
CA HIS A 52 -4.50 0.13 14.15
C HIS A 52 -4.91 -1.25 13.59
N GLU A 53 -5.02 -2.28 14.42
CA GLU A 53 -5.61 -3.57 14.02
C GLU A 53 -7.04 -3.39 13.49
N VAL A 54 -7.86 -2.60 14.19
CA VAL A 54 -9.23 -2.26 13.77
C VAL A 54 -9.24 -1.43 12.49
N LEU A 55 -8.30 -0.49 12.32
CA LEU A 55 -8.13 0.26 11.08
C LEU A 55 -7.83 -0.68 9.89
N LEU A 56 -6.87 -1.59 10.05
CA LEU A 56 -6.53 -2.55 9.02
C LEU A 56 -7.70 -3.51 8.73
N ALA A 57 -8.45 -3.93 9.74
CA ALA A 57 -9.66 -4.71 9.57
C ALA A 57 -10.76 -3.93 8.82
N ALA A 58 -10.93 -2.63 9.12
CA ALA A 58 -11.88 -1.77 8.43
C ALA A 58 -11.50 -1.57 6.96
N VAL A 59 -10.22 -1.34 6.67
CA VAL A 59 -9.69 -1.29 5.31
C VAL A 59 -10.00 -2.58 4.55
N ARG A 60 -9.74 -3.76 5.13
CA ARG A 60 -10.04 -5.05 4.49
C ARG A 60 -11.53 -5.27 4.25
N GLY A 61 -12.36 -4.95 5.24
CA GLY A 61 -13.79 -5.30 5.24
C GLY A 61 -14.69 -4.29 4.53
N PHE A 62 -14.28 -3.03 4.42
CA PHE A 62 -15.10 -1.94 3.85
C PHE A 62 -14.48 -1.31 2.60
N SER A 63 -13.27 -1.70 2.20
CA SER A 63 -12.82 -1.41 0.84
C SER A 63 -13.72 -2.15 -0.13
N THR A 64 -14.43 -1.40 -0.97
CA THR A 64 -15.30 -1.94 -2.03
C THR A 64 -14.55 -2.91 -2.96
N ALA A 65 -15.27 -3.62 -3.82
CA ALA A 65 -14.83 -4.71 -4.71
C ALA A 65 -13.54 -4.51 -5.56
N CYS A 66 -12.87 -3.35 -5.49
CA CYS A 66 -11.51 -3.14 -5.96
C CYS A 66 -10.73 -2.37 -4.88
N PRO A 67 -9.65 -2.94 -4.31
CA PRO A 67 -8.86 -2.23 -3.32
C PRO A 67 -8.08 -1.06 -3.96
N PHE A 68 -8.13 0.10 -3.30
CA PHE A 68 -7.51 1.33 -3.76
C PHE A 68 -6.25 1.59 -2.93
N PRO A 69 -5.04 1.16 -3.36
CA PRO A 69 -3.82 1.40 -2.59
C PRO A 69 -3.61 2.89 -2.27
N THR A 70 -4.02 3.77 -3.17
CA THR A 70 -4.08 5.23 -2.94
C THR A 70 -5.00 5.61 -1.78
N ALA A 71 -6.27 5.21 -1.83
CA ALA A 71 -7.22 5.50 -0.76
C ALA A 71 -6.79 4.92 0.59
N ILE A 72 -6.23 3.71 0.59
CA ILE A 72 -5.75 3.03 1.80
C ILE A 72 -4.59 3.81 2.42
N ALA A 73 -3.59 4.22 1.64
CA ALA A 73 -2.49 5.04 2.15
C ALA A 73 -3.01 6.33 2.83
N ARG A 74 -4.03 6.97 2.24
CA ARG A 74 -4.68 8.15 2.82
C ARG A 74 -5.48 7.84 4.08
N GLN A 75 -6.28 6.77 4.08
CA GLN A 75 -7.07 6.34 5.23
C GLN A 75 -6.17 6.07 6.44
N LEU A 76 -5.05 5.36 6.21
CA LEU A 76 -4.02 5.10 7.23
C LEU A 76 -3.46 6.41 7.80
N PHE A 77 -3.10 7.36 6.94
CA PHE A 77 -2.58 8.66 7.36
C PHE A 77 -3.60 9.49 8.16
N VAL A 78 -4.86 9.54 7.74
CA VAL A 78 -5.89 10.35 8.43
C VAL A 78 -6.07 9.88 9.88
N VAL A 79 -6.11 8.57 10.12
CA VAL A 79 -6.22 8.04 11.49
C VAL A 79 -4.95 8.35 12.29
N GLN A 80 -3.77 8.08 11.73
CA GLN A 80 -2.52 8.29 12.49
C GLN A 80 -2.20 9.77 12.74
N ALA A 81 -2.61 10.67 11.86
CA ALA A 81 -2.53 12.11 12.11
C ALA A 81 -3.45 12.54 13.27
N ALA A 82 -4.66 11.98 13.37
CA ALA A 82 -5.56 12.26 14.49
C ALA A 82 -5.01 11.71 15.82
N VAL A 83 -4.50 10.49 15.80
CA VAL A 83 -3.82 9.86 16.94
C VAL A 83 -2.63 10.70 17.41
N TYR A 84 -1.77 11.12 16.47
CA TYR A 84 -0.62 11.97 16.79
C TYR A 84 -1.02 13.34 17.35
N ASP A 85 -2.04 13.99 16.78
CA ASP A 85 -2.54 15.28 17.28
C ASP A 85 -3.08 15.19 18.70
N ALA A 86 -3.73 14.09 19.06
CA ALA A 86 -4.19 13.82 20.43
C ALA A 86 -3.01 13.54 21.36
N TRP A 87 -2.05 12.71 20.92
CA TRP A 87 -0.83 12.40 21.66
C TRP A 87 0.02 13.65 21.95
N ALA A 88 0.19 14.55 20.97
CA ALA A 88 1.01 15.75 21.09
C ALA A 88 0.54 16.72 22.19
N ARG A 89 -0.70 16.58 22.67
CA ARG A 89 -1.25 17.34 23.82
C ARG A 89 -0.57 16.96 25.15
N TYR A 90 0.02 15.77 25.18
CA TYR A 90 0.74 15.13 26.27
C TYR A 90 2.22 14.92 25.93
N ASP A 91 2.77 15.73 25.03
CA ASP A 91 4.22 15.82 24.86
C ASP A 91 4.73 17.25 25.16
N SER A 92 5.89 17.32 25.80
CA SER A 92 6.50 18.57 26.27
C SER A 92 7.07 19.45 25.14
N LYS A 93 7.11 18.96 23.89
CA LYS A 93 7.68 19.67 22.73
C LYS A 93 6.83 19.57 21.49
N ALA A 94 6.11 18.47 21.32
CA ALA A 94 5.41 18.18 20.08
C ALA A 94 4.33 19.23 19.75
N LEU A 95 4.12 19.39 18.45
CA LEU A 95 3.07 20.18 17.84
C LEU A 95 2.18 19.22 17.05
N GLY A 96 0.86 19.42 17.12
CA GLY A 96 -0.05 18.71 16.23
C GLY A 96 0.24 19.02 14.76
N VAL A 97 -0.03 18.05 13.90
CA VAL A 97 -0.06 18.18 12.44
C VAL A 97 -1.08 19.25 12.04
N TYR A 98 -2.29 19.21 12.60
CA TYR A 98 -3.39 20.13 12.26
C TYR A 98 -3.97 20.88 13.47
N SER A 99 -3.68 20.40 14.68
CA SER A 99 -4.03 21.05 15.94
C SER A 99 -3.01 22.16 16.27
N LYS A 100 -3.41 23.42 16.04
CA LYS A 100 -2.55 24.62 16.02
C LYS A 100 -1.71 24.83 17.29
N ARG A 101 -0.63 25.61 17.15
CA ARG A 101 0.09 26.25 18.27
C ARG A 101 -0.89 27.10 19.10
N GLY A 102 -1.02 26.79 20.39
CA GLY A 102 -1.90 27.49 21.33
C GLY A 102 -2.93 26.59 22.01
N THR A 103 -3.13 25.36 21.53
CA THR A 103 -3.93 24.36 22.25
C THR A 103 -3.23 24.02 23.59
N ALA A 104 -3.91 24.20 24.73
CA ALA A 104 -3.31 24.12 26.08
C ALA A 104 -2.88 22.69 26.44
N ARG A 105 -1.60 22.40 26.69
CA ARG A 105 -1.16 21.03 27.03
C ARG A 105 -1.93 20.47 28.22
N LEU A 106 -2.19 19.16 28.20
CA LEU A 106 -3.01 18.48 29.21
C LEU A 106 -2.19 17.67 30.21
N HIS A 107 -0.89 17.94 30.27
CA HIS A 107 0.01 17.26 31.19
C HIS A 107 -0.38 17.47 32.65
N THR A 108 -0.29 16.39 33.44
CA THR A 108 -0.39 16.43 34.89
C THR A 108 0.91 15.96 35.55
N ASN A 109 1.15 16.34 36.81
CA ASN A 109 2.32 15.88 37.56
C ASN A 109 2.21 14.41 38.02
N ASP A 110 1.05 13.77 37.84
CA ASP A 110 0.83 12.36 38.17
C ASP A 110 1.00 11.52 36.90
N GLU A 111 2.12 10.81 36.80
CA GLU A 111 2.52 10.04 35.61
C GLU A 111 1.47 9.01 35.20
N LYS A 112 0.79 8.38 36.16
CA LYS A 112 -0.25 7.39 35.86
C LYS A 112 -1.47 8.05 35.24
N THR A 113 -1.98 9.10 35.88
CA THR A 113 -3.12 9.88 35.36
C THR A 113 -2.79 10.49 33.99
N ASP A 114 -1.56 10.95 33.78
CA ASP A 114 -1.09 11.46 32.49
C ASP A 114 -1.14 10.38 31.39
N ALA A 115 -0.63 9.19 31.70
CA ALA A 115 -0.65 8.04 30.79
C ALA A 115 -2.08 7.57 30.47
N ASP A 116 -2.96 7.50 31.48
CA ASP A 116 -4.36 7.10 31.31
C ASP A 116 -5.12 8.13 30.43
N ASN A 117 -4.94 9.43 30.70
CA ASN A 117 -5.54 10.51 29.90
C ASN A 117 -5.01 10.52 28.45
N LYS A 118 -3.71 10.27 28.26
CA LYS A 118 -3.10 10.15 26.92
C LYS A 118 -3.73 9.01 26.11
N ASN A 119 -3.91 7.85 26.75
CA ASN A 119 -4.55 6.69 26.14
C ASN A 119 -6.04 6.94 25.80
N GLU A 120 -6.79 7.61 26.68
CA GLU A 120 -8.19 8.00 26.41
C GLU A 120 -8.25 8.95 25.21
N ALA A 121 -7.43 10.01 25.18
CA ALA A 121 -7.43 10.98 24.08
C ALA A 121 -7.09 10.34 22.73
N ILE A 122 -6.08 9.48 22.68
CA ILE A 122 -5.73 8.71 21.46
C ILE A 122 -6.90 7.87 20.98
N SER A 123 -7.61 7.22 21.91
CA SER A 123 -8.73 6.31 21.58
C SER A 123 -9.92 7.06 21.00
N PHE A 124 -10.29 8.21 21.59
CA PHE A 124 -11.34 9.06 21.04
C PHE A 124 -10.96 9.65 19.67
N ALA A 125 -9.69 10.02 19.47
CA ALA A 125 -9.22 10.49 18.17
C ALA A 125 -9.30 9.39 17.09
N ALA A 126 -8.85 8.19 17.41
CA ALA A 126 -8.94 7.04 16.51
C ALA A 126 -10.40 6.69 16.18
N TYR A 127 -11.28 6.62 17.18
CA TYR A 127 -12.71 6.39 17.01
C TYR A 127 -13.33 7.37 16.00
N HIS A 128 -13.12 8.68 16.19
CA HIS A 128 -13.72 9.67 15.30
C HIS A 128 -13.14 9.65 13.88
N ALA A 129 -11.83 9.46 13.73
CA ALA A 129 -11.21 9.34 12.42
C ALA A 129 -11.72 8.09 11.67
N LEU A 130 -11.82 6.95 12.35
CA LEU A 130 -12.36 5.71 11.79
C LEU A 130 -13.84 5.83 11.42
N THR A 131 -14.67 6.40 12.29
CA THR A 131 -16.09 6.65 12.02
C THR A 131 -16.30 7.56 10.81
N TYR A 132 -15.43 8.56 10.61
CA TYR A 132 -15.48 9.40 9.41
C TYR A 132 -15.12 8.63 8.13
N LEU A 133 -14.09 7.79 8.18
CA LEU A 133 -13.61 7.03 7.02
C LEU A 133 -14.52 5.84 6.68
N PHE A 134 -15.14 5.23 7.69
CA PHE A 134 -15.96 4.02 7.56
C PHE A 134 -17.27 4.15 8.36
N PRO A 135 -18.19 5.06 7.99
CA PRO A 135 -19.41 5.31 8.77
C PRO A 135 -20.25 4.05 9.10
N PRO A 136 -20.41 3.06 8.19
CA PRO A 136 -21.14 1.84 8.51
C PRO A 136 -20.51 0.97 9.61
N ALA A 137 -19.24 1.18 9.93
CA ALA A 137 -18.49 0.41 10.93
C ALA A 137 -18.48 1.06 12.33
N GLU A 138 -19.05 2.26 12.48
CA GLU A 138 -19.09 3.02 13.73
C GLU A 138 -19.51 2.19 14.96
N PRO A 139 -20.55 1.32 14.91
CA PRO A 139 -20.94 0.56 16.09
C PRO A 139 -19.83 -0.34 16.64
N LYS A 140 -18.95 -0.87 15.77
CA LYS A 140 -17.80 -1.69 16.18
C LYS A 140 -16.69 -0.83 16.81
N PHE A 141 -16.53 0.40 16.33
CA PHE A 141 -15.56 1.33 16.90
C PHE A 141 -16.01 1.81 18.29
N LEU A 142 -17.32 2.04 18.47
CA LEU A 142 -17.89 2.35 19.78
C LEU A 142 -17.74 1.17 20.75
N GLU A 143 -18.01 -0.06 20.30
CA GLU A 143 -17.78 -1.27 21.10
C GLU A 143 -16.34 -1.39 21.58
N LEU A 144 -15.34 -1.13 20.73
CA LEU A 144 -13.94 -1.11 21.14
C LEU A 144 -13.66 -0.01 22.16
N LEU A 145 -14.20 1.20 21.95
CA LEU A 145 -14.02 2.33 22.87
C LEU A 145 -14.54 1.98 24.28
N GLU A 146 -15.73 1.39 24.38
CA GLU A 146 -16.33 0.94 25.64
C GLU A 146 -15.60 -0.26 26.25
N TYR A 147 -15.14 -1.20 25.42
CA TYR A 147 -14.33 -2.35 25.85
C TYR A 147 -13.00 -1.92 26.49
N LEU A 148 -12.39 -0.84 26.00
CA LEU A 148 -11.19 -0.24 26.59
C LEU A 148 -11.46 0.51 27.92
N GLY A 149 -12.73 0.58 28.35
CA GLY A 149 -13.17 1.17 29.61
C GLY A 149 -13.50 2.66 29.52
N TYR A 150 -13.67 3.21 28.31
CA TYR A 150 -13.99 4.63 28.13
C TYR A 150 -15.50 4.85 27.99
N ASP A 151 -15.97 6.01 28.45
CA ASP A 151 -17.39 6.39 28.44
C ASP A 151 -17.83 6.85 27.05
N GLY A 152 -18.54 5.98 26.32
CA GLY A 152 -19.06 6.25 24.98
C GLY A 152 -19.96 7.48 24.88
N SER A 153 -20.56 7.94 25.99
CA SER A 153 -21.35 9.18 26.00
C SER A 153 -20.52 10.44 25.77
N LYS A 154 -19.19 10.38 25.93
CA LYS A 154 -18.26 11.49 25.72
C LYS A 154 -17.84 11.70 24.25
N THR A 155 -18.30 10.86 23.33
CA THR A 155 -18.03 11.00 21.87
C THR A 155 -18.57 12.33 21.31
N GLY A 156 -19.57 12.94 21.95
CA GLY A 156 -20.08 14.27 21.61
C GLY A 156 -19.42 15.44 22.36
N SER A 157 -18.44 15.19 23.24
CA SER A 157 -17.86 16.24 24.09
C SER A 157 -17.03 17.24 23.29
N SER A 158 -17.26 18.54 23.55
CA SER A 158 -16.46 19.65 23.01
C SER A 158 -15.47 20.24 24.03
N ASP A 159 -15.42 19.70 25.26
CA ASP A 159 -14.49 20.18 26.28
C ASP A 159 -13.07 19.66 26.04
N SER A 160 -12.30 20.45 25.27
CA SER A 160 -10.91 20.17 24.91
C SER A 160 -9.91 20.14 26.08
N ASN A 161 -10.36 20.41 27.32
CA ASN A 161 -9.54 20.24 28.53
C ASN A 161 -9.65 18.84 29.14
N THR A 162 -10.58 18.01 28.65
CA THR A 162 -10.68 16.59 29.01
C THR A 162 -9.94 15.72 28.00
N ALA A 163 -9.52 14.52 28.39
CA ALA A 163 -8.88 13.58 27.49
C ALA A 163 -9.77 13.23 26.28
N ALA A 164 -11.02 12.84 26.52
CA ALA A 164 -11.99 12.56 25.47
C ALA A 164 -12.19 13.76 24.53
N GLY A 165 -12.48 14.95 25.06
CA GLY A 165 -12.70 16.14 24.23
C GLY A 165 -11.45 16.60 23.48
N ALA A 166 -10.24 16.34 24.01
CA ALA A 166 -9.00 16.56 23.28
C ALA A 166 -8.83 15.60 22.09
N GLY A 167 -9.19 14.32 22.27
CA GLY A 167 -9.23 13.35 21.19
C GLY A 167 -10.24 13.72 20.10
N ASN A 168 -11.45 14.11 20.50
CA ASN A 168 -12.50 14.57 19.59
C ASN A 168 -12.04 15.79 18.77
N LEU A 169 -11.41 16.78 19.43
CA LEU A 169 -10.88 17.97 18.77
C LEU A 169 -9.73 17.64 17.80
N ALA A 170 -8.84 16.73 18.19
CA ALA A 170 -7.73 16.28 17.33
C ALA A 170 -8.27 15.67 16.03
N ALA A 171 -9.19 14.70 16.12
CA ALA A 171 -9.81 14.09 14.95
C ALA A 171 -10.57 15.12 14.10
N PHE A 172 -11.35 16.00 14.73
CA PHE A 172 -12.05 17.07 14.02
C PHE A 172 -11.09 17.94 13.20
N ASN A 173 -9.98 18.39 13.79
CA ASN A 173 -8.99 19.22 13.09
C ASN A 173 -8.38 18.49 11.90
N VAL A 174 -8.04 17.21 12.05
CA VAL A 174 -7.50 16.41 10.94
C VAL A 174 -8.54 16.25 9.84
N ILE A 175 -9.76 15.84 10.17
CA ILE A 175 -10.85 15.63 9.20
C ILE A 175 -11.15 16.91 8.43
N GLU A 176 -11.29 18.05 9.11
CA GLU A 176 -11.59 19.33 8.46
C GLU A 176 -10.49 19.78 7.47
N ASN A 177 -9.22 19.49 7.79
CA ASN A 177 -8.10 19.80 6.90
C ASN A 177 -7.93 18.77 5.78
N ARG A 178 -8.52 17.57 5.89
CA ARG A 178 -8.36 16.48 4.91
C ARG A 178 -9.59 16.20 4.07
N LYS A 179 -10.81 16.59 4.48
CA LYS A 179 -12.04 16.26 3.75
C LYS A 179 -12.09 16.81 2.32
N ASN A 180 -11.42 17.94 2.08
CA ASN A 180 -11.34 18.60 0.78
C ASN A 180 -9.90 18.60 0.21
N ASP A 181 -9.11 17.58 0.55
CA ASP A 181 -7.71 17.46 0.15
C ASP A 181 -7.51 16.94 -1.28
N SER A 182 -8.53 17.05 -2.13
CA SER A 182 -8.58 16.53 -3.50
C SER A 182 -8.58 15.00 -3.65
N SER A 183 -8.72 14.20 -2.58
CA SER A 183 -8.87 12.74 -2.73
C SER A 183 -10.24 12.29 -3.20
N ASN A 184 -11.24 13.17 -3.14
CA ASN A 184 -12.63 12.87 -3.48
C ASN A 184 -13.26 11.71 -2.68
N GLN A 185 -12.93 11.58 -1.38
CA GLN A 185 -13.41 10.49 -0.52
C GLN A 185 -14.94 10.36 -0.52
N ASP A 186 -15.67 11.47 -0.40
CA ASP A 186 -17.14 11.48 -0.31
C ASP A 186 -17.83 10.91 -1.56
N ASN A 187 -17.14 10.88 -2.70
CA ASN A 187 -17.59 10.26 -3.94
C ASN A 187 -16.87 8.92 -4.22
N ASN A 188 -16.49 8.20 -3.16
CA ASN A 188 -15.79 6.92 -3.24
C ASN A 188 -14.50 6.98 -4.07
N TYR A 189 -13.74 8.08 -3.95
CA TYR A 189 -12.49 8.32 -4.68
C TYR A 189 -12.65 8.26 -6.21
N ALA A 190 -13.88 8.48 -6.71
CA ALA A 190 -14.14 8.49 -8.14
C ALA A 190 -13.35 9.61 -8.83
N GLU A 191 -13.03 9.42 -10.11
CA GLU A 191 -12.39 10.47 -10.88
C GLU A 191 -13.31 11.71 -10.99
N PRO A 192 -12.86 12.91 -10.58
CA PRO A 192 -13.66 14.12 -10.73
C PRO A 192 -13.97 14.40 -12.22
N MET A 193 -15.18 14.88 -12.51
CA MET A 193 -15.60 15.18 -13.89
C MET A 193 -14.71 16.22 -14.59
N GLU A 194 -14.06 17.10 -13.82
CA GLU A 194 -13.18 18.17 -14.31
C GLU A 194 -11.69 17.78 -14.32
N SER A 195 -11.34 16.53 -14.03
CA SER A 195 -9.93 16.12 -13.96
C SER A 195 -9.20 16.25 -15.30
N GLU A 196 -7.92 16.64 -15.22
CA GLU A 196 -7.00 16.73 -16.37
C GLU A 196 -6.78 15.37 -17.03
N TYR A 197 -6.81 14.28 -16.25
CA TYR A 197 -6.70 12.94 -16.79
C TYR A 197 -8.07 12.48 -17.29
N LYS A 198 -8.19 12.28 -18.60
CA LYS A 198 -9.40 11.71 -19.22
C LYS A 198 -9.22 10.19 -19.33
N PRO A 199 -9.79 9.40 -18.41
CA PRO A 199 -9.61 7.95 -18.35
C PRO A 199 -10.16 7.21 -19.58
N PHE A 200 -11.04 7.88 -20.32
CA PHE A 200 -11.49 7.48 -21.63
C PHE A 200 -10.82 8.38 -22.65
N CYS A 201 -10.11 7.77 -23.59
CA CYS A 201 -9.76 8.41 -24.83
C CYS A 201 -10.95 9.22 -25.34
N THR A 202 -10.79 10.53 -25.50
CA THR A 202 -11.80 11.28 -26.25
C THR A 202 -11.85 10.74 -27.68
N ALA A 203 -12.93 11.03 -28.41
CA ALA A 203 -12.99 10.68 -29.83
C ALA A 203 -11.78 11.26 -30.60
N ASP A 204 -11.29 12.44 -30.20
CA ASP A 204 -10.10 13.06 -30.76
C ASP A 204 -8.81 12.33 -30.39
N ASP A 205 -8.69 11.83 -29.16
CA ASP A 205 -7.51 11.04 -28.74
C ASP A 205 -7.42 9.70 -29.46
N LEU A 206 -8.57 9.03 -29.69
CA LEU A 206 -8.64 7.82 -30.51
C LEU A 206 -8.25 8.11 -31.96
N LYS A 207 -8.79 9.18 -32.54
CA LYS A 207 -8.47 9.62 -33.91
C LYS A 207 -6.98 9.97 -34.04
N ALA A 208 -6.41 10.60 -33.01
CA ALA A 208 -4.99 10.96 -32.94
C ALA A 208 -4.09 9.81 -32.48
N LYS A 209 -4.63 8.60 -32.22
CA LYS A 209 -3.89 7.42 -31.75
C LYS A 209 -3.04 7.67 -30.49
N LYS A 210 -3.56 8.49 -29.57
CA LYS A 210 -2.83 8.89 -28.35
C LYS A 210 -2.98 7.91 -27.19
N CYS A 211 -3.96 7.01 -27.24
CA CYS A 211 -4.32 6.10 -26.16
C CYS A 211 -4.99 4.84 -26.72
N ASN A 212 -5.20 3.84 -25.87
CA ASN A 212 -5.70 2.52 -26.28
C ASN A 212 -7.11 2.26 -25.77
N THR A 213 -7.82 1.37 -26.45
CA THR A 213 -9.02 0.74 -25.89
C THR A 213 -8.68 -0.70 -25.49
N ALA A 214 -9.58 -1.34 -24.74
CA ALA A 214 -9.38 -2.72 -24.36
C ALA A 214 -9.41 -3.71 -25.54
N LEU A 215 -10.01 -3.30 -26.67
CA LEU A 215 -10.10 -4.10 -27.90
C LEU A 215 -9.08 -3.67 -28.98
N GLN A 216 -8.53 -2.46 -28.89
CA GLN A 216 -7.66 -1.90 -29.92
C GLN A 216 -6.41 -1.25 -29.34
N LEU A 217 -5.25 -1.79 -29.73
CA LEU A 217 -3.94 -1.21 -29.46
C LEU A 217 -3.60 -0.18 -30.55
N LEU A 218 -3.71 1.10 -30.21
CA LEU A 218 -3.41 2.23 -31.10
C LEU A 218 -2.00 2.81 -30.87
N ASN A 219 -1.53 2.75 -29.63
CA ASN A 219 -0.22 3.21 -29.19
C ASN A 219 0.39 2.17 -28.24
N ALA A 220 1.35 1.39 -28.75
CA ALA A 220 2.03 0.36 -27.96
C ALA A 220 2.81 0.92 -26.76
N SER A 221 3.19 2.21 -26.77
CA SER A 221 3.88 2.83 -25.64
C SER A 221 2.94 3.20 -24.48
N ALA A 222 1.64 3.29 -24.73
CA ALA A 222 0.64 3.74 -23.77
C ALA A 222 -0.02 2.57 -23.03
N TRP A 223 -0.49 2.82 -21.80
CA TRP A 223 -1.30 1.86 -21.05
C TRP A 223 -2.52 1.42 -21.85
N GLN A 224 -2.85 0.14 -21.74
CA GLN A 224 -4.02 -0.46 -22.35
C GLN A 224 -4.88 -1.10 -21.24
N PRO A 225 -6.15 -0.68 -21.09
CA PRO A 225 -7.09 -1.39 -20.23
C PRO A 225 -7.20 -2.85 -20.66
N GLN A 226 -7.08 -3.79 -19.73
CA GLN A 226 -7.21 -5.20 -20.08
C GLN A 226 -8.70 -5.59 -20.15
N CYS A 227 -9.06 -6.41 -21.15
CA CYS A 227 -10.28 -7.21 -21.15
C CYS A 227 -9.96 -8.54 -20.50
N GLN A 228 -10.79 -8.97 -19.55
CA GLN A 228 -10.73 -10.33 -19.02
C GLN A 228 -12.04 -11.02 -19.39
N LEU A 229 -12.00 -12.34 -19.55
CA LEU A 229 -13.22 -13.12 -19.79
C LEU A 229 -14.20 -12.84 -18.65
N ASP A 230 -15.44 -12.49 -18.98
CA ASP A 230 -16.54 -12.22 -18.05
C ASP A 230 -16.39 -10.99 -17.13
N MET A 231 -15.40 -10.11 -17.37
CA MET A 231 -15.24 -8.85 -16.63
C MET A 231 -15.33 -7.63 -17.56
N PRO A 232 -15.90 -6.51 -17.09
CA PRO A 232 -15.83 -5.26 -17.85
C PRO A 232 -14.37 -4.83 -18.03
N PRO A 233 -14.04 -4.09 -19.12
CA PRO A 233 -12.74 -3.47 -19.28
C PRO A 233 -12.29 -2.69 -18.05
N GLN A 234 -11.00 -2.78 -17.74
CA GLN A 234 -10.40 -2.05 -16.63
C GLN A 234 -10.69 -0.54 -16.72
N LYS A 235 -10.99 0.06 -15.57
CA LYS A 235 -11.05 1.52 -15.42
C LYS A 235 -9.80 1.98 -14.69
N PRO A 236 -9.13 3.04 -15.15
CA PRO A 236 -7.92 3.54 -14.48
C PRO A 236 -8.24 4.00 -13.06
N LEU A 237 -7.41 3.57 -12.11
CA LEU A 237 -7.62 3.78 -10.68
C LEU A 237 -7.04 5.11 -10.19
N THR A 238 -7.93 5.96 -9.64
CA THR A 238 -7.66 7.30 -9.08
C THR A 238 -6.68 8.20 -9.87
N PRO A 239 -6.89 8.48 -11.17
CA PRO A 239 -5.97 9.35 -11.92
C PRO A 239 -5.71 10.76 -11.36
N HIS A 240 -6.70 11.36 -10.70
CA HIS A 240 -6.57 12.66 -10.04
C HIS A 240 -5.60 12.69 -8.85
N TRP A 241 -5.03 11.55 -8.42
CA TRP A 241 -4.31 11.44 -7.15
C TRP A 241 -3.10 12.36 -6.99
N ARG A 242 -2.50 12.84 -8.09
CA ARG A 242 -1.45 13.87 -8.08
C ARG A 242 -1.87 15.18 -7.42
N ASN A 243 -3.18 15.44 -7.34
CA ASN A 243 -3.73 16.66 -6.74
C ASN A 243 -3.96 16.50 -5.23
N VAL A 244 -3.84 15.29 -4.68
CA VAL A 244 -4.05 15.06 -3.24
C VAL A 244 -3.03 15.87 -2.45
N LEU A 245 -3.48 16.58 -1.42
CA LEU A 245 -2.61 17.40 -0.57
C LEU A 245 -1.54 16.50 0.10
N PRO A 246 -0.24 16.68 -0.20
CA PRO A 246 0.82 15.89 0.43
C PRO A 246 1.02 16.28 1.90
N PHE A 247 1.63 15.37 2.66
CA PHE A 247 2.11 15.67 4.01
C PHE A 247 3.43 16.41 3.99
N ALA A 248 4.46 15.91 3.30
CA ALA A 248 5.81 16.47 3.33
C ALA A 248 6.37 16.83 1.94
N LEU A 249 5.84 16.27 0.86
CA LEU A 249 6.23 16.69 -0.50
C LEU A 249 5.89 18.17 -0.75
N GLU A 250 6.73 18.82 -1.55
CA GLU A 250 6.46 20.18 -2.03
C GLU A 250 5.53 20.21 -3.24
N ALA A 251 5.63 19.18 -4.06
CA ALA A 251 4.80 18.95 -5.23
C ALA A 251 4.79 17.44 -5.53
N ALA A 252 3.74 16.98 -6.21
CA ALA A 252 3.62 15.56 -6.57
C ALA A 252 4.80 15.06 -7.42
N ASN A 253 5.35 15.94 -8.27
CA ASN A 253 6.46 15.66 -9.16
C ASN A 253 7.85 15.89 -8.53
N GLN A 254 7.95 16.10 -7.21
CA GLN A 254 9.24 16.36 -6.53
C GLN A 254 10.28 15.25 -6.79
N PHE A 255 9.82 14.00 -6.86
CA PHE A 255 10.65 12.83 -7.17
C PHE A 255 10.22 12.17 -8.47
N LEU A 256 9.97 12.97 -9.52
CA LEU A 256 9.62 12.50 -10.85
C LEU A 256 10.84 11.89 -11.56
N PRO A 257 10.83 10.58 -11.88
CA PRO A 257 11.94 9.95 -12.58
C PRO A 257 12.14 10.50 -13.99
N PRO A 258 13.39 10.54 -14.49
CA PRO A 258 13.65 10.88 -15.88
C PRO A 258 13.00 9.86 -16.81
N ARG A 259 12.32 10.37 -17.84
CA ARG A 259 11.82 9.51 -18.93
C ARG A 259 12.99 9.08 -19.81
N ASP A 260 13.15 7.78 -20.01
CA ASP A 260 14.17 7.23 -20.91
C ASP A 260 13.55 6.71 -22.24
N LYS A 261 14.37 6.06 -23.07
CA LYS A 261 13.95 5.53 -24.37
C LYS A 261 13.24 4.17 -24.29
N THR A 262 13.34 3.45 -23.16
CA THR A 262 12.71 2.12 -23.03
C THR A 262 11.18 2.24 -23.05
N PHE A 263 10.62 3.42 -22.82
CA PHE A 263 9.19 3.70 -22.92
C PHE A 263 8.61 3.71 -24.34
N LEU A 264 9.44 3.71 -25.38
CA LEU A 264 9.02 4.01 -26.75
C LEU A 264 9.08 2.79 -27.66
N ALA A 265 7.92 2.23 -28.00
CA ALA A 265 7.79 1.02 -28.82
C ALA A 265 8.24 1.20 -30.29
N ASN A 266 8.20 2.43 -30.83
CA ASN A 266 8.47 2.74 -32.24
C ASN A 266 9.33 3.99 -32.41
N ASP A 267 10.36 4.17 -31.57
CA ASP A 267 11.29 5.28 -31.75
C ASP A 267 12.10 5.10 -33.05
N SER A 268 11.73 5.83 -34.10
CA SER A 268 12.40 5.77 -35.40
C SER A 268 13.83 6.31 -35.35
N SER A 269 14.18 7.06 -34.31
CA SER A 269 15.55 7.51 -34.06
C SER A 269 16.43 6.41 -33.45
N CYS A 270 15.83 5.32 -32.96
CA CYS A 270 16.55 4.15 -32.48
C CYS A 270 15.62 2.90 -32.36
N PRO A 271 15.59 2.05 -33.40
CA PRO A 271 14.69 0.88 -33.48
C PRO A 271 14.91 -0.22 -32.40
N ASN A 272 16.05 -0.20 -31.70
CA ASN A 272 16.41 -1.15 -30.63
C ASN A 272 16.53 -0.45 -29.26
N CYS A 273 15.69 0.55 -29.00
CA CYS A 273 15.80 1.47 -27.86
C CYS A 273 15.39 0.90 -26.49
N GLY A 274 15.52 -0.40 -26.28
CA GLY A 274 15.29 -1.03 -24.99
C GLY A 274 13.84 -1.43 -24.71
N TYR A 275 12.83 -0.95 -25.46
CA TYR A 275 11.42 -1.34 -25.26
C TYR A 275 11.20 -2.86 -25.48
N ASN A 276 11.70 -3.42 -26.58
CA ASN A 276 11.60 -4.86 -26.84
C ASN A 276 12.49 -5.66 -25.89
N GLU A 277 13.65 -5.11 -25.52
CA GLU A 277 14.62 -5.76 -24.62
C GLU A 277 14.04 -5.89 -23.21
N GLN A 278 13.45 -4.84 -22.62
CA GLN A 278 12.80 -4.93 -21.31
C GLN A 278 11.60 -5.89 -21.32
N ALA A 279 10.84 -5.96 -22.43
CA ALA A 279 9.77 -6.94 -22.59
C ALA A 279 10.33 -8.37 -22.63
N GLY A 280 11.44 -8.58 -23.33
CA GLY A 280 12.18 -9.85 -23.35
C GLY A 280 12.74 -10.25 -21.98
N VAL A 281 13.19 -9.30 -21.17
CA VAL A 281 13.62 -9.57 -19.78
C VAL A 281 12.46 -10.13 -18.94
N ILE A 282 11.24 -9.62 -19.11
CA ILE A 282 10.07 -10.16 -18.40
C ILE A 282 9.71 -11.57 -18.86
N LEU A 283 9.82 -11.86 -20.16
CA LEU A 283 9.71 -13.24 -20.64
C LEU A 283 10.79 -14.14 -20.02
N ALA A 284 12.03 -13.66 -19.89
CA ALA A 284 13.10 -14.43 -19.26
C ALA A 284 12.76 -14.79 -17.80
N TYR A 285 12.30 -13.84 -16.99
CA TYR A 285 11.80 -14.13 -15.63
C TYR A 285 10.68 -15.17 -15.65
N SER A 286 9.72 -15.04 -16.58
CA SER A 286 8.63 -15.99 -16.74
C SER A 286 9.13 -17.41 -17.09
N THR A 287 10.28 -17.57 -17.75
CA THR A 287 10.83 -18.90 -18.05
C THR A 287 11.54 -19.59 -16.89
N THR A 288 11.96 -18.84 -15.88
CA THR A 288 12.83 -19.36 -14.80
C THR A 288 12.15 -19.47 -13.45
N LEU A 289 10.85 -19.15 -13.36
CA LEU A 289 10.09 -19.17 -12.09
C LEU A 289 10.23 -20.52 -11.38
N ASP A 290 10.93 -20.50 -10.25
CA ASP A 290 10.94 -21.60 -9.29
C ASP A 290 9.91 -21.40 -8.17
N ASP A 291 9.73 -22.41 -7.31
CA ASP A 291 8.80 -22.34 -6.18
C ASP A 291 9.04 -21.13 -5.27
N ARG A 292 10.29 -20.75 -5.03
CA ARG A 292 10.60 -19.60 -4.17
C ARG A 292 10.22 -18.30 -4.86
N GLU A 293 10.48 -18.16 -6.15
CA GLU A 293 10.12 -16.99 -6.95
C GLU A 293 8.61 -16.85 -7.08
N LYS A 294 7.87 -17.95 -7.29
CA LYS A 294 6.40 -17.99 -7.25
C LYS A 294 5.86 -17.55 -5.88
N VAL A 295 6.45 -18.06 -4.80
CA VAL A 295 6.11 -17.66 -3.42
C VAL A 295 6.34 -16.17 -3.21
N ILE A 296 7.47 -15.61 -3.65
CA ILE A 296 7.75 -14.17 -3.56
C ILE A 296 6.73 -13.36 -4.36
N ALA A 297 6.42 -13.82 -5.57
CA ALA A 297 5.49 -13.16 -6.48
C ALA A 297 4.08 -13.04 -5.86
N ASP A 298 3.59 -14.11 -5.25
CA ASP A 298 2.27 -14.14 -4.60
C ASP A 298 2.29 -13.44 -3.23
N TYR A 299 3.36 -13.63 -2.45
CA TYR A 299 3.48 -13.03 -1.13
C TYR A 299 3.36 -11.50 -1.17
N TRP A 300 4.06 -10.88 -2.12
CA TRP A 300 4.02 -9.44 -2.34
C TRP A 300 2.92 -9.00 -3.30
N HIS A 301 2.06 -9.91 -3.78
CA HIS A 301 0.93 -9.55 -4.62
C HIS A 301 -0.15 -8.80 -3.83
N ASP A 302 -0.23 -9.04 -2.52
CA ASP A 302 -1.19 -8.45 -1.56
C ASP A 302 -2.68 -8.68 -1.89
N PHE A 303 -3.03 -9.34 -3.00
CA PHE A 303 -4.38 -9.34 -3.57
C PHE A 303 -5.41 -10.20 -2.83
N GLN A 304 -5.00 -11.11 -1.95
CA GLN A 304 -5.94 -11.97 -1.23
C GLN A 304 -5.42 -12.25 0.17
N GLY A 305 -6.09 -11.66 1.17
CA GLY A 305 -6.38 -12.28 2.45
C GLY A 305 -5.28 -13.08 3.14
N ARG A 306 -4.71 -12.51 4.21
CA ARG A 306 -3.84 -13.27 5.11
C ARG A 306 -4.57 -14.51 5.63
N ILE A 307 -3.89 -15.65 5.60
CA ILE A 307 -4.26 -16.82 6.40
C ILE A 307 -3.69 -16.58 7.81
N GLU A 308 -4.54 -16.50 8.82
CA GLU A 308 -4.08 -16.44 10.22
C GLU A 308 -3.37 -17.74 10.62
N ASP A 309 -2.58 -17.72 11.69
CA ASP A 309 -1.87 -18.90 12.23
C ASP A 309 -2.82 -20.07 12.58
N ASN A 310 -4.13 -19.81 12.71
CA ASN A 310 -5.19 -20.79 12.96
C ASN A 310 -5.82 -21.37 11.67
N GLY A 311 -5.36 -20.98 10.48
CA GLY A 311 -5.88 -21.44 9.19
C GLY A 311 -7.09 -20.66 8.66
N THR A 312 -7.50 -19.57 9.31
CA THR A 312 -8.62 -18.73 8.85
C THR A 312 -8.19 -17.86 7.67
N ILE A 313 -8.87 -18.00 6.53
CA ILE A 313 -8.73 -17.07 5.40
C ILE A 313 -9.43 -15.77 5.78
N ILE A 314 -8.68 -14.69 6.04
CA ILE A 314 -9.28 -13.36 6.15
C ILE A 314 -9.60 -12.90 4.72
N GLN A 315 -10.88 -12.76 4.36
CA GLN A 315 -11.22 -12.14 3.08
C GLN A 315 -10.91 -10.63 3.14
N GLY A 316 -10.19 -10.12 2.15
CA GLY A 316 -9.83 -8.69 2.01
C GLY A 316 -8.31 -8.45 1.91
N SER A 317 -7.93 -7.40 1.17
CA SER A 317 -6.53 -6.98 0.97
C SER A 317 -6.26 -5.74 1.83
N ASN A 318 -5.08 -5.69 2.45
CA ASN A 318 -4.57 -4.45 3.06
C ASN A 318 -3.83 -3.56 2.05
N GLU A 319 -3.59 -4.09 0.83
CA GLU A 319 -2.70 -3.54 -0.19
C GLU A 319 -1.29 -3.27 0.35
N PRO A 320 -0.32 -2.88 -0.50
CA PRO A 320 1.03 -2.59 -0.03
C PRO A 320 1.09 -1.60 1.15
N PRO A 321 0.30 -0.50 1.21
CA PRO A 321 0.38 0.43 2.33
C PRO A 321 0.05 -0.22 3.68
N GLY A 322 -1.02 -1.03 3.76
CA GLY A 322 -1.40 -1.67 5.00
C GLY A 322 -0.51 -2.88 5.34
N HIS A 323 0.09 -3.54 4.36
CA HIS A 323 1.13 -4.56 4.61
C HIS A 323 2.35 -3.93 5.31
N TRP A 324 2.85 -2.80 4.80
CA TRP A 324 4.01 -2.14 5.40
C TRP A 324 3.75 -1.62 6.82
N THR A 325 2.53 -1.17 7.15
CA THR A 325 2.22 -0.77 8.53
C THR A 325 2.18 -1.96 9.50
N GLN A 326 1.67 -3.13 9.08
CA GLN A 326 1.72 -4.36 9.89
C GLN A 326 3.16 -4.76 10.23
N TYR A 327 4.08 -4.61 9.29
CA TYR A 327 5.49 -4.87 9.53
C TYR A 327 6.11 -3.91 10.54
N ALA A 328 5.73 -2.63 10.48
CA ALA A 328 6.18 -1.63 11.43
C ALA A 328 5.69 -1.94 12.85
N GLU A 329 4.42 -2.33 13.00
CA GLU A 329 3.86 -2.77 14.29
C GLU A 329 4.55 -4.01 14.83
N TRP A 330 4.70 -5.05 14.00
CA TRP A 330 5.43 -6.25 14.39
C TRP A 330 6.83 -5.92 14.89
N PHE A 331 7.52 -4.98 14.22
CA PHE A 331 8.86 -4.57 14.62
C PHE A 331 8.87 -3.72 15.90
N LEU A 332 7.89 -2.82 16.09
CA LEU A 332 7.71 -2.07 17.33
C LEU A 332 7.55 -3.01 18.53
N LEU A 333 6.72 -4.06 18.38
CA LEU A 333 6.53 -5.11 19.39
C LEU A 333 7.82 -5.89 19.63
N LYS A 334 8.53 -6.30 18.58
CA LYS A 334 9.84 -6.99 18.68
C LYS A 334 10.89 -6.16 19.43
N LYS A 335 10.87 -4.83 19.28
CA LYS A 335 11.79 -3.92 19.97
C LYS A 335 11.28 -3.46 21.35
N ASN A 336 10.12 -3.95 21.81
CA ASN A 336 9.47 -3.53 23.06
C ASN A 336 9.33 -2.00 23.14
N SER A 337 8.88 -1.41 22.03
CA SER A 337 8.75 0.05 21.88
C SER A 337 7.65 0.61 22.76
N THR A 338 7.75 1.88 23.11
CA THR A 338 6.72 2.61 23.87
C THR A 338 5.59 3.09 22.96
N LEU A 339 4.44 3.42 23.55
CA LEU A 339 3.32 4.06 22.84
C LEU A 339 3.76 5.35 22.13
N ASP A 340 4.65 6.13 22.74
CA ASP A 340 5.14 7.38 22.14
C ASP A 340 5.93 7.09 20.86
N GLN A 341 6.76 6.04 20.86
CA GLN A 341 7.50 5.61 19.68
C GLN A 341 6.58 5.06 18.59
N GLU A 342 5.54 4.30 18.98
CA GLU A 342 4.54 3.78 18.05
C GLU A 342 3.80 4.91 17.33
N VAL A 343 3.26 5.89 18.07
CA VAL A 343 2.53 7.03 17.50
C VAL A 343 3.42 7.85 16.56
N GLN A 344 4.69 8.07 16.93
CA GLN A 344 5.65 8.81 16.10
C GLN A 344 6.02 8.03 14.82
N LEU A 345 6.29 6.72 14.94
CA LEU A 345 6.64 5.89 13.79
C LEU A 345 5.46 5.76 12.83
N LEU A 346 4.26 5.45 13.33
CA LEU A 346 3.08 5.26 12.49
C LEU A 346 2.64 6.56 11.82
N LEU A 347 2.82 7.73 12.45
CA LEU A 347 2.63 9.01 11.75
C LEU A 347 3.63 9.14 10.59
N ALA A 348 4.93 8.98 10.86
CA ALA A 348 5.96 9.15 9.82
C ALA A 348 5.77 8.17 8.66
N LEU A 349 5.46 6.91 8.96
CA LEU A 349 5.29 5.85 7.98
C LEU A 349 4.04 6.08 7.13
N THR A 350 2.88 6.27 7.74
CA THR A 350 1.63 6.46 6.98
C THR A 350 1.65 7.75 6.18
N ALA A 351 2.31 8.80 6.67
CA ALA A 351 2.56 10.01 5.90
C ALA A 351 3.50 9.77 4.70
N GLY A 352 4.58 9.01 4.90
CA GLY A 352 5.49 8.61 3.82
C GLY A 352 4.81 7.75 2.76
N LEU A 353 3.92 6.84 3.17
CA LEU A 353 3.10 6.03 2.27
C LEU A 353 2.09 6.89 1.49
N LEU A 354 1.43 7.86 2.14
CA LEU A 354 0.56 8.81 1.45
C LEU A 354 1.34 9.60 0.37
N ASP A 355 2.48 10.18 0.74
CA ASP A 355 3.31 10.95 -0.18
C ASP A 355 3.89 10.09 -1.31
N ALA A 356 4.30 8.87 -1.01
CA ALA A 356 4.71 7.87 -2.00
C ALA A 356 3.58 7.58 -3.00
N SER A 357 2.34 7.45 -2.53
CA SER A 357 1.19 7.24 -3.43
C SER A 357 0.99 8.43 -4.39
N ILE A 358 1.15 9.66 -3.91
CA ILE A 358 1.02 10.88 -4.70
C ILE A 358 2.10 10.93 -5.79
N SER A 359 3.36 10.69 -5.41
CA SER A 359 4.50 10.71 -6.34
C SER A 359 4.41 9.59 -7.40
N ALA A 360 4.01 8.38 -7.00
CA ALA A 360 3.84 7.26 -7.92
C ALA A 360 2.69 7.50 -8.91
N TRP A 361 1.54 8.00 -8.44
CA TRP A 361 0.39 8.24 -9.31
C TRP A 361 0.60 9.42 -10.26
N ASP A 362 1.29 10.48 -9.82
CA ASP A 362 1.72 11.56 -10.71
C ASP A 362 2.57 11.03 -11.86
N THR A 363 3.60 10.24 -11.53
CA THR A 363 4.48 9.60 -12.53
C THR A 363 3.69 8.68 -13.48
N LYS A 364 2.82 7.82 -12.94
CA LYS A 364 2.00 6.87 -13.70
C LYS A 364 1.14 7.55 -14.75
N TYR A 365 0.45 8.60 -14.37
CA TYR A 365 -0.50 9.24 -15.27
C TYR A 365 0.15 10.32 -16.14
N GLN A 366 1.31 10.85 -15.77
CA GLN A 366 2.13 11.68 -16.64
C GLN A 366 2.76 10.88 -17.79
N TYR A 367 3.26 9.67 -17.51
CA TYR A 367 3.93 8.86 -18.53
C TYR A 367 3.03 7.86 -19.23
N ASN A 368 1.92 7.47 -18.60
CA ASN A 368 0.90 6.58 -19.12
C ASN A 368 1.49 5.31 -19.78
N SER A 369 2.52 4.71 -19.18
CA SER A 369 3.32 3.66 -19.82
C SER A 369 2.62 2.31 -19.91
N ALA A 370 2.85 1.60 -21.01
CA ALA A 370 2.33 0.25 -21.26
C ALA A 370 2.82 -0.78 -20.23
N ARG A 371 1.95 -1.71 -19.86
CA ARG A 371 2.28 -2.88 -19.02
C ARG A 371 3.00 -3.96 -19.84
N PRO A 372 3.77 -4.87 -19.21
CA PRO A 372 4.47 -5.93 -19.93
C PRO A 372 3.57 -6.79 -20.82
N VAL A 373 2.34 -7.10 -20.41
CA VAL A 373 1.38 -7.85 -21.25
C VAL A 373 1.10 -7.16 -22.58
N THR A 374 0.96 -5.84 -22.60
CA THR A 374 0.79 -5.08 -23.84
C THR A 374 2.09 -5.05 -24.64
N ALA A 375 3.23 -4.83 -23.96
CA ALA A 375 4.52 -4.74 -24.62
C ALA A 375 5.00 -6.04 -25.26
N ILE A 376 4.86 -7.16 -24.56
CA ILE A 376 5.23 -8.50 -25.04
C ILE A 376 4.37 -8.89 -26.24
N ARG A 377 3.03 -8.74 -26.13
CA ARG A 377 2.11 -9.05 -27.22
C ARG A 377 2.38 -8.20 -28.48
N TYR A 378 2.84 -6.97 -28.31
CA TYR A 378 3.23 -6.10 -29.41
C TYR A 378 4.61 -6.43 -29.99
N ALA A 379 5.65 -6.49 -29.14
CA ALA A 379 7.04 -6.63 -29.55
C ALA A 379 7.33 -8.00 -30.19
N PHE A 380 6.62 -9.04 -29.75
CA PHE A 380 6.78 -10.41 -30.21
C PHE A 380 5.56 -10.90 -31.02
N ASP A 381 4.80 -9.97 -31.60
CA ASP A 381 3.61 -10.33 -32.40
C ASP A 381 3.96 -11.34 -33.50
N GLY A 382 3.08 -12.33 -33.69
CA GLY A 382 3.27 -13.45 -34.61
C GLY A 382 4.35 -14.47 -34.20
N GLN A 383 5.12 -14.24 -33.14
CA GLN A 383 6.18 -15.15 -32.69
C GLN A 383 5.68 -16.15 -31.65
N LEU A 384 6.45 -17.25 -31.50
CA LEU A 384 6.34 -18.13 -30.34
C LEU A 384 7.35 -17.67 -29.28
N VAL A 385 6.90 -17.63 -28.03
CA VAL A 385 7.70 -17.29 -26.86
C VAL A 385 7.68 -18.45 -25.87
N LEU A 386 8.79 -18.67 -25.20
CA LEU A 386 8.88 -19.61 -24.08
C LEU A 386 8.51 -18.84 -22.80
N ALA A 387 7.59 -19.35 -22.00
CA ALA A 387 7.14 -18.71 -20.76
C ALA A 387 6.42 -19.70 -19.83
N HIS A 388 6.35 -19.38 -18.54
CA HIS A 388 5.50 -20.11 -17.60
C HIS A 388 4.02 -19.99 -18.00
N GLU A 389 3.29 -21.09 -17.89
CA GLU A 389 1.85 -21.16 -18.07
C GLU A 389 1.21 -21.63 -16.76
N ARG A 390 0.33 -20.80 -16.19
CA ARG A 390 -0.29 -21.05 -14.88
C ARG A 390 -0.96 -22.42 -14.77
N ASP A 391 -1.64 -22.83 -15.84
CA ASP A 391 -2.46 -24.04 -15.84
C ASP A 391 -1.64 -25.28 -16.29
N ASN A 392 -0.31 -25.16 -16.39
CA ASN A 392 0.59 -26.26 -16.72
C ASN A 392 1.02 -27.04 -15.46
N ASN A 393 0.56 -28.29 -15.36
CA ASN A 393 0.88 -29.19 -14.24
C ASN A 393 2.35 -29.65 -14.18
N ASP A 394 3.13 -29.46 -15.25
CA ASP A 394 4.56 -29.86 -15.32
C ASP A 394 5.50 -28.76 -14.79
N GLU A 395 4.96 -27.60 -14.38
CA GLU A 395 5.63 -26.38 -13.89
C GLU A 395 6.73 -25.79 -14.81
N SER A 396 7.05 -26.49 -15.89
CA SER A 396 8.04 -26.14 -16.89
C SER A 396 7.48 -25.06 -17.83
N PRO A 397 8.33 -24.16 -18.35
CA PRO A 397 7.88 -23.18 -19.32
C PRO A 397 7.45 -23.87 -20.62
N VAL A 398 6.40 -23.33 -21.25
CA VAL A 398 5.81 -23.86 -22.49
C VAL A 398 6.03 -22.88 -23.63
N LEU A 399 6.05 -23.42 -24.85
CA LEU A 399 6.11 -22.61 -26.06
C LEU A 399 4.69 -22.17 -26.44
N MET A 400 4.43 -20.87 -26.42
CA MET A 400 3.11 -20.29 -26.69
C MET A 400 3.20 -19.12 -27.68
N ARG A 401 2.08 -18.74 -28.31
CA ARG A 401 2.04 -17.49 -29.08
C ARG A 401 2.20 -16.31 -28.12
N ALA A 402 2.99 -15.30 -28.49
CA ALA A 402 3.12 -14.09 -27.67
C ALA A 402 1.75 -13.44 -27.35
N SER A 403 0.81 -13.51 -28.29
CA SER A 403 -0.57 -13.04 -28.12
C SER A 403 -1.37 -13.78 -27.04
N ALA A 404 -0.96 -15.00 -26.68
CA ALA A 404 -1.56 -15.82 -25.63
C ALA A 404 -0.86 -15.68 -24.27
N TRP A 405 0.31 -15.01 -24.21
CA TRP A 405 1.05 -14.86 -22.96
C TRP A 405 0.25 -14.08 -21.91
N GLU A 406 0.32 -14.56 -20.66
CA GLU A 406 -0.25 -13.92 -19.48
C GLU A 406 0.81 -13.82 -18.37
N PRO A 407 0.81 -12.74 -17.57
CA PRO A 407 1.62 -12.59 -16.36
C PRO A 407 1.29 -13.65 -15.28
N PHE A 408 2.29 -14.02 -14.47
CA PHE A 408 2.13 -14.91 -13.31
C PHE A 408 1.42 -14.21 -12.14
N GLN A 409 0.10 -14.32 -12.11
CA GLN A 409 -0.78 -13.79 -11.05
C GLN A 409 -2.16 -14.47 -11.16
N PRO A 410 -3.06 -14.30 -10.19
CA PRO A 410 -4.43 -14.78 -10.31
C PRO A 410 -5.10 -14.20 -11.56
N LYS A 411 -6.02 -14.96 -12.18
CA LYS A 411 -6.74 -14.48 -13.38
C LYS A 411 -7.32 -13.10 -13.12
N GLY A 412 -6.94 -12.17 -13.97
CA GLY A 412 -7.47 -10.82 -13.91
C GLY A 412 -6.86 -9.87 -12.89
N ALA A 413 -5.77 -10.26 -12.23
CA ALA A 413 -5.15 -9.45 -11.20
C ALA A 413 -4.21 -8.35 -11.72
N THR A 414 -4.02 -8.21 -13.05
CA THR A 414 -3.18 -7.10 -13.58
C THR A 414 -3.75 -5.77 -13.08
N PRO A 415 -2.99 -4.95 -12.33
CA PRO A 415 -3.59 -3.79 -11.70
C PRO A 415 -4.04 -2.73 -12.73
N PRO A 416 -5.22 -2.10 -12.54
CA PRO A 416 -5.86 -1.26 -13.55
C PRO A 416 -5.29 0.17 -13.56
N PHE A 417 -4.00 0.30 -13.82
CA PHE A 417 -3.29 1.58 -13.93
C PHE A 417 -1.96 1.42 -14.70
N PRO A 418 -1.38 2.52 -15.23
CA PRO A 418 -0.12 2.50 -15.98
C PRO A 418 1.05 1.86 -15.23
N SER A 419 2.04 1.39 -15.99
CA SER A 419 3.17 0.64 -15.45
C SER A 419 4.10 1.51 -14.59
N PHE A 420 4.73 2.51 -15.20
CA PHE A 420 5.84 3.21 -14.58
C PHE A 420 5.38 4.39 -13.70
N VAL A 421 5.82 4.50 -12.45
CA VAL A 421 6.70 3.58 -11.69
C VAL A 421 5.91 2.50 -10.97
N SER A 422 6.59 1.48 -10.43
CA SER A 422 5.98 0.45 -9.60
C SER A 422 5.49 1.03 -8.27
N GLY A 423 4.17 0.90 -8.01
CA GLY A 423 3.58 1.36 -6.76
C GLY A 423 4.11 0.58 -5.56
N HIS A 424 4.26 -0.74 -5.69
CA HIS A 424 4.82 -1.61 -4.64
C HIS A 424 6.21 -1.12 -4.24
N SER A 425 7.10 -0.94 -5.22
CA SER A 425 8.46 -0.45 -4.96
C SER A 425 8.48 0.95 -4.34
N THR A 426 7.54 1.82 -4.71
CA THR A 426 7.43 3.17 -4.12
C THR A 426 6.99 3.10 -2.66
N PHE A 427 6.00 2.27 -2.32
CA PHE A 427 5.60 2.07 -0.92
C PHE A 427 6.71 1.40 -0.09
N GLY A 428 7.40 0.39 -0.66
CA GLY A 428 8.53 -0.27 -0.03
C GLY A 428 9.69 0.67 0.26
N GLY A 429 10.02 1.57 -0.68
CA GLY A 429 11.05 2.59 -0.45
C GLY A 429 10.69 3.57 0.66
N ALA A 430 9.42 3.95 0.77
CA ALA A 430 8.96 4.82 1.87
C ALA A 430 9.05 4.12 3.23
N PHE A 431 8.64 2.85 3.31
CA PHE A 431 8.82 2.02 4.50
C PHE A 431 10.30 1.90 4.88
N GLU A 432 11.15 1.54 3.93
CA GLU A 432 12.59 1.39 4.15
C GLU A 432 13.20 2.66 4.76
N ALA A 433 12.96 3.81 4.14
CA ALA A 433 13.50 5.07 4.62
C ALA A 433 13.02 5.39 6.05
N VAL A 434 11.71 5.34 6.29
CA VAL A 434 11.15 5.70 7.60
C VAL A 434 11.66 4.77 8.69
N MET A 435 11.64 3.44 8.47
CA MET A 435 12.12 2.47 9.46
C MET A 435 13.63 2.65 9.72
N HIS A 436 14.41 2.86 8.66
CA HIS A 436 15.85 3.07 8.78
C HIS A 436 16.18 4.27 9.66
N PHE A 437 15.60 5.43 9.38
CA PHE A 437 15.89 6.65 10.13
C PHE A 437 15.30 6.65 11.54
N PHE A 438 14.12 6.04 11.74
CA PHE A 438 13.49 5.98 13.04
C PHE A 438 14.27 5.10 14.03
N PHE A 439 14.78 3.95 13.59
CA PHE A 439 15.55 3.04 14.44
C PHE A 439 17.06 3.25 14.36
N GLY A 440 17.55 4.09 13.44
CA GLY A 440 18.98 4.28 13.18
C GLY A 440 19.69 2.99 12.74
N SER A 441 18.95 2.08 12.09
CA SER A 441 19.40 0.73 11.74
C SER A 441 18.63 0.21 10.54
N ASP A 442 19.27 -0.65 9.74
CA ASP A 442 18.62 -1.38 8.66
C ASP A 442 18.19 -2.80 9.08
N GLU A 443 18.37 -3.19 10.35
CA GLU A 443 18.01 -4.53 10.85
C GLU A 443 16.49 -4.75 10.88
N PHE A 444 16.01 -5.86 10.29
CA PHE A 444 14.61 -6.27 10.36
C PHE A 444 14.44 -7.64 11.02
N GLY A 445 15.00 -8.68 10.39
CA GLY A 445 14.97 -10.06 10.88
C GLY A 445 13.57 -10.65 10.96
N LEU A 446 12.74 -10.39 9.95
CA LEU A 446 11.40 -10.99 9.79
C LEU A 446 11.51 -12.35 9.09
N ASN A 447 10.72 -13.33 9.54
CA ASN A 447 10.54 -14.62 8.87
C ASN A 447 9.05 -14.81 8.57
N VAL A 448 8.74 -15.28 7.36
CA VAL A 448 7.38 -15.63 6.94
C VAL A 448 7.43 -16.99 6.27
N THR A 449 6.62 -17.94 6.75
CA THR A 449 6.53 -19.27 6.15
C THR A 449 5.22 -19.38 5.39
N ILE A 450 5.32 -19.74 4.11
CA ILE A 450 4.20 -20.03 3.23
C ILE A 450 4.07 -21.55 3.12
N ALA A 451 2.89 -22.06 3.46
CA ALA A 451 2.63 -23.48 3.49
C ALA A 451 2.66 -24.10 2.08
N ALA A 452 2.99 -25.38 1.98
CA ALA A 452 2.88 -26.11 0.72
C ALA A 452 1.46 -26.01 0.12
N LYS A 453 1.37 -25.88 -1.21
CA LYS A 453 0.11 -25.90 -1.98
C LYS A 453 -0.89 -24.82 -1.55
N SER A 454 -0.39 -23.62 -1.30
CA SER A 454 -1.18 -22.51 -0.77
C SER A 454 -1.17 -21.25 -1.62
N LEU A 455 -0.44 -21.23 -2.74
CA LEU A 455 -0.37 -20.05 -3.61
C LEU A 455 -1.67 -19.83 -4.39
N PRO A 456 -2.33 -18.66 -4.25
CA PRO A 456 -3.52 -18.33 -5.03
C PRO A 456 -3.30 -18.33 -6.55
N SER A 457 -2.10 -17.97 -7.02
CA SER A 457 -1.77 -18.00 -8.45
C SER A 457 -1.59 -19.41 -8.98
N GLU A 458 -1.14 -20.35 -8.14
CA GLU A 458 -0.83 -21.72 -8.55
C GLU A 458 -0.99 -22.66 -7.35
N MET A 459 -2.20 -23.19 -7.15
CA MET A 459 -2.57 -23.95 -5.96
C MET A 459 -1.75 -25.25 -5.75
N SER A 460 -0.98 -25.71 -6.73
CA SER A 460 -0.03 -26.82 -6.61
C SER A 460 1.30 -26.42 -5.96
N SER A 461 1.62 -25.13 -5.90
CA SER A 461 2.87 -24.55 -5.41
C SER A 461 2.65 -23.84 -4.04
N PRO A 462 3.71 -23.69 -3.20
CA PRO A 462 4.99 -24.37 -3.33
C PRO A 462 4.84 -25.87 -3.03
N LEU A 463 5.76 -26.69 -3.55
CA LEU A 463 5.74 -28.14 -3.30
C LEU A 463 6.00 -28.49 -1.83
N GLN A 464 6.68 -27.60 -1.11
CA GLN A 464 7.00 -27.70 0.31
C GLN A 464 6.87 -26.34 0.99
N ASP A 465 6.72 -26.34 2.31
CA ASP A 465 6.74 -25.12 3.10
C ASP A 465 7.99 -24.30 2.78
N THR A 466 7.78 -23.03 2.44
CA THR A 466 8.84 -22.12 2.00
C THR A 466 8.92 -20.94 2.92
N THR A 467 10.08 -20.72 3.55
CA THR A 467 10.32 -19.59 4.44
C THR A 467 11.05 -18.47 3.72
N LEU A 468 10.44 -17.27 3.71
CA LEU A 468 11.06 -16.02 3.31
C LEU A 468 11.71 -15.37 4.54
N TYR A 469 13.01 -15.06 4.45
CA TYR A 469 13.76 -14.37 5.50
C TYR A 469 14.19 -12.98 5.03
N TYR A 470 13.80 -11.97 5.80
CA TYR A 470 14.12 -10.57 5.54
C TYR A 470 15.08 -10.06 6.62
N PRO A 471 16.41 -10.13 6.40
CA PRO A 471 17.39 -9.69 7.38
C PRO A 471 17.35 -8.17 7.60
N THR A 472 17.00 -7.40 6.57
CA THR A 472 16.97 -5.94 6.60
C THR A 472 15.71 -5.34 5.99
N PHE A 473 15.39 -4.09 6.38
CA PHE A 473 14.28 -3.33 5.78
C PHE A 473 14.53 -3.12 4.28
N SER A 474 15.77 -2.77 3.93
CA SER A 474 16.22 -2.65 2.55
C SER A 474 16.00 -3.94 1.75
N TYR A 475 16.33 -5.10 2.31
CA TYR A 475 16.13 -6.38 1.64
C TYR A 475 14.65 -6.66 1.38
N ALA A 476 13.77 -6.39 2.35
CA ALA A 476 12.32 -6.52 2.16
C ALA A 476 11.80 -5.57 1.06
N SER A 477 12.21 -4.30 1.07
CA SER A 477 11.80 -3.33 0.03
C SER A 477 12.29 -3.73 -1.36
N ILE A 478 13.50 -4.29 -1.47
CA ILE A 478 14.08 -4.74 -2.74
C ILE A 478 13.32 -5.97 -3.25
N GLU A 479 13.12 -6.99 -2.41
CA GLU A 479 12.40 -8.21 -2.81
C GLU A 479 10.94 -7.91 -3.17
N ASN A 480 10.30 -6.95 -2.49
CA ASN A 480 8.99 -6.42 -2.87
C ASN A 480 8.97 -5.84 -4.29
N GLY A 481 9.99 -5.10 -4.70
CA GLY A 481 10.10 -4.66 -6.10
C GLY A 481 10.32 -5.83 -7.06
N ILE A 482 11.28 -6.70 -6.77
CA ILE A 482 11.65 -7.83 -7.63
C ILE A 482 10.47 -8.79 -7.85
N SER A 483 9.61 -8.98 -6.84
CA SER A 483 8.36 -9.75 -6.96
C SER A 483 7.52 -9.34 -8.18
N ARG A 484 7.58 -8.06 -8.58
CA ARG A 484 6.77 -7.54 -9.69
C ARG A 484 7.29 -7.96 -11.06
N LEU A 485 8.58 -8.32 -11.13
CA LEU A 485 9.20 -8.94 -12.30
C LEU A 485 8.79 -10.41 -12.39
N TYR A 486 8.78 -11.12 -11.25
CA TYR A 486 8.27 -12.50 -11.16
C TYR A 486 6.79 -12.58 -11.53
N ASN A 487 5.96 -11.63 -11.07
CA ASN A 487 4.57 -11.55 -11.51
C ASN A 487 4.43 -11.20 -13.01
N GLY A 488 5.45 -10.62 -13.65
CA GLY A 488 5.40 -10.15 -15.02
C GLY A 488 4.56 -8.88 -15.23
N VAL A 489 4.44 -8.00 -14.22
CA VAL A 489 3.55 -6.82 -14.27
C VAL A 489 4.26 -5.47 -14.31
N HIS A 490 5.58 -5.44 -14.09
CA HIS A 490 6.44 -4.25 -14.12
C HIS A 490 7.77 -4.55 -14.82
N TYR A 491 8.48 -3.52 -15.25
CA TYR A 491 9.86 -3.60 -15.74
C TYR A 491 10.87 -3.32 -14.63
N VAL A 492 12.16 -3.62 -14.86
CA VAL A 492 13.23 -3.37 -13.88
C VAL A 492 13.28 -1.90 -13.48
N ASN A 493 13.19 -0.99 -14.46
CA ASN A 493 13.26 0.45 -14.20
C ASN A 493 12.05 0.97 -13.40
N ASP A 494 10.86 0.38 -13.60
CA ASP A 494 9.67 0.69 -12.78
C ASP A 494 9.94 0.46 -11.29
N ASN A 495 10.70 -0.58 -10.96
CA ASN A 495 11.01 -0.93 -9.59
C ASN A 495 12.12 -0.06 -9.01
N VAL A 496 13.21 0.13 -9.75
CA VAL A 496 14.37 0.92 -9.29
C VAL A 496 13.97 2.38 -9.07
N CYS A 497 13.34 3.01 -10.05
CA CYS A 497 12.90 4.39 -9.92
C CYS A 497 11.68 4.54 -9.01
N GLY A 498 10.80 3.54 -8.93
CA GLY A 498 9.73 3.52 -7.93
C GLY A 498 10.29 3.53 -6.51
N ARG A 499 11.24 2.65 -6.19
CA ARG A 499 11.92 2.63 -4.89
C ARG A 499 12.62 3.96 -4.60
N ALA A 500 13.28 4.56 -5.59
CA ALA A 500 13.91 5.87 -5.44
C ALA A 500 12.91 6.96 -5.01
N SER A 501 11.77 7.06 -5.70
CA SER A 501 10.69 8.01 -5.36
C SER A 501 10.14 7.74 -3.96
N GLY A 502 9.99 6.46 -3.60
CA GLY A 502 9.58 6.02 -2.26
C GLY A 502 10.53 6.45 -1.15
N LEU A 503 11.82 6.21 -1.33
CA LEU A 503 12.87 6.63 -0.38
C LEU A 503 12.82 8.14 -0.17
N GLY A 504 12.71 8.92 -1.25
CA GLY A 504 12.60 10.38 -1.18
C GLY A 504 11.39 10.83 -0.35
N ALA A 505 10.21 10.26 -0.64
CA ALA A 505 8.98 10.56 0.10
C ALA A 505 9.09 10.18 1.60
N GLY A 506 9.61 8.99 1.90
CA GLY A 506 9.82 8.52 3.28
C GLY A 506 10.79 9.41 4.08
N ILE A 507 11.90 9.85 3.46
CA ILE A 507 12.87 10.77 4.08
C ILE A 507 12.19 12.10 4.45
N GLN A 508 11.41 12.68 3.53
CA GLN A 508 10.72 13.95 3.78
C GLN A 508 9.65 13.81 4.88
N ALA A 509 8.89 12.71 4.86
CA ALA A 509 7.88 12.43 5.87
C ALA A 509 8.49 12.26 7.27
N PHE A 510 9.55 11.47 7.39
CA PHE A 510 10.29 11.31 8.66
C PHE A 510 10.82 12.66 9.15
N LYS A 511 11.48 13.43 8.28
CA LYS A 511 12.00 14.76 8.63
C LYS A 511 10.92 15.72 9.13
N ARG A 512 9.75 15.73 8.49
CA ARG A 512 8.62 16.58 8.92
C ARG A 512 8.06 16.11 10.26
N MET A 513 7.95 14.80 10.50
CA MET A 513 7.55 14.26 11.81
C MET A 513 8.55 14.64 12.91
N GLU A 514 9.86 14.52 12.65
CA GLU A 514 10.92 14.96 13.55
C GLU A 514 10.76 16.43 13.95
N ALA A 515 10.49 17.30 12.97
CA ALA A 515 10.25 18.72 13.23
C ALA A 515 8.99 18.96 14.08
N LEU A 516 7.92 18.18 13.87
CA LEU A 516 6.69 18.27 14.67
C LEU A 516 6.93 17.90 16.13
N ARG A 517 7.76 16.89 16.42
CA ARG A 517 8.14 16.52 17.80
C ARG A 517 9.24 17.41 18.42
N GLY A 518 9.62 18.49 17.75
CA GLY A 518 10.67 19.41 18.19
C GLY A 518 12.10 18.85 18.06
N GLY A 519 12.27 17.77 17.31
CA GLY A 519 13.55 17.18 16.93
C GLY A 519 14.20 17.88 15.73
N LYS A 520 15.39 17.41 15.38
CA LYS A 520 16.13 17.80 14.18
C LYS A 520 16.71 16.54 13.55
N THR A 521 16.75 16.51 12.23
CA THR A 521 17.49 15.51 11.46
C THR A 521 18.92 16.00 11.20
N ASP A 522 19.88 15.08 11.12
CA ASP A 522 21.26 15.39 10.74
C ASP A 522 21.42 15.61 9.23
N PHE A 523 20.37 15.34 8.45
CA PHE A 523 20.28 15.59 7.02
C PHE A 523 19.31 16.71 6.70
N ASP A 524 19.62 17.44 5.63
CA ASP A 524 18.82 18.56 5.14
C ASP A 524 17.76 18.10 4.14
N ARG A 525 17.25 19.02 3.31
CA ARG A 525 16.20 18.70 2.33
C ARG A 525 16.80 18.09 1.05
N GLU A 526 17.98 18.57 0.65
CA GLU A 526 18.67 18.14 -0.57
C GLU A 526 19.08 16.66 -0.47
N TYR A 527 19.31 16.16 0.74
CA TYR A 527 19.60 14.75 0.97
C TYR A 527 18.59 13.79 0.32
N ALA A 528 17.29 14.05 0.42
CA ALA A 528 16.27 13.21 -0.21
C ALA A 528 16.38 13.20 -1.75
N GLU A 529 16.69 14.35 -2.34
CA GLU A 529 16.88 14.51 -3.78
C GLU A 529 18.19 13.85 -4.24
N GLN A 530 19.25 13.90 -3.43
CA GLN A 530 20.50 13.19 -3.68
C GLN A 530 20.32 11.67 -3.66
N VAL A 531 19.58 11.14 -2.67
CA VAL A 531 19.24 9.71 -2.59
C VAL A 531 18.44 9.30 -3.83
N PHE A 532 17.40 10.07 -4.18
CA PHE A 532 16.60 9.83 -5.37
C PHE A 532 17.45 9.77 -6.65
N ASN A 533 18.24 10.81 -6.91
CA ASN A 533 19.07 10.92 -8.11
C ASN A 533 20.16 9.84 -8.20
N ARG A 534 20.63 9.33 -7.06
CA ARG A 534 21.63 8.26 -7.01
C ARG A 534 21.05 6.88 -7.26
N VAL A 535 19.81 6.61 -6.80
CA VAL A 535 19.12 5.33 -7.03
C VAL A 535 18.49 5.27 -8.42
N CYS A 536 17.95 6.38 -8.92
CA CYS A 536 17.37 6.50 -10.26
C CYS A 536 18.17 7.50 -11.10
N PRO A 537 19.39 7.14 -11.56
CA PRO A 537 20.24 8.07 -12.30
C PRO A 537 19.69 8.37 -13.70
N VAL A 538 19.90 9.60 -14.17
CA VAL A 538 19.58 10.03 -15.53
C VAL A 538 20.45 9.24 -16.53
N GLY A 539 19.83 8.34 -17.29
CA GLY A 539 20.43 7.75 -18.49
C GLY A 539 21.11 6.38 -18.36
N ALA A 540 20.98 5.63 -17.26
CA ALA A 540 21.40 4.22 -17.24
C ALA A 540 20.83 3.41 -16.05
N ILE A 541 19.94 2.47 -16.37
CA ILE A 541 20.38 1.07 -16.32
C ILE A 541 20.52 0.68 -17.78
N GLY A 542 21.76 0.70 -18.30
CA GLY A 542 21.99 0.13 -19.62
C GLY A 542 21.57 -1.34 -19.55
N LEU A 543 20.66 -1.78 -20.42
CA LEU A 543 20.16 -3.16 -20.47
C LEU A 543 21.29 -4.21 -20.60
N ARG A 544 22.53 -3.78 -20.87
CA ARG A 544 23.75 -4.61 -20.79
C ARG A 544 23.99 -5.22 -19.40
N ASP A 545 23.57 -4.57 -18.31
CA ASP A 545 23.73 -5.09 -16.94
C ASP A 545 22.51 -5.93 -16.46
N VAL A 546 21.42 -5.94 -17.23
CA VAL A 546 20.14 -6.59 -16.86
C VAL A 546 20.08 -8.06 -17.31
N HIS A 547 21.01 -8.49 -18.18
CA HIS A 547 21.20 -9.91 -18.50
C HIS A 547 21.79 -10.70 -17.33
N ASP A 548 22.36 -10.00 -16.34
CA ASP A 548 22.80 -10.60 -15.09
C ASP A 548 21.83 -10.23 -13.97
N VAL A 549 20.84 -11.11 -13.76
CA VAL A 549 19.87 -11.03 -12.66
C VAL A 549 20.61 -10.89 -11.31
N LYS A 550 21.82 -11.44 -11.17
CA LYS A 550 22.65 -11.29 -9.98
C LYS A 550 23.24 -9.89 -9.88
N ALA A 551 23.72 -9.30 -10.97
CA ALA A 551 24.21 -7.91 -10.99
C ALA A 551 23.08 -6.90 -10.71
N THR A 552 21.85 -7.17 -11.18
CA THR A 552 20.67 -6.35 -10.84
C THR A 552 20.33 -6.47 -9.35
N HIS A 553 20.38 -7.67 -8.77
CA HIS A 553 20.26 -7.88 -7.32
C HIS A 553 21.39 -7.20 -6.53
N GLU A 554 22.63 -7.21 -7.04
CA GLU A 554 23.80 -6.57 -6.42
C GLU A 554 23.69 -5.04 -6.46
N ALA A 555 23.31 -4.46 -7.61
CA ALA A 555 23.06 -3.02 -7.75
C ALA A 555 21.91 -2.53 -6.86
N MET A 556 20.88 -3.35 -6.63
CA MET A 556 19.83 -3.06 -5.66
C MET A 556 20.33 -3.21 -4.20
N ARG A 557 21.21 -4.18 -3.91
CA ARG A 557 21.81 -4.41 -2.57
C ARG A 557 22.85 -3.37 -2.15
N ASP A 558 23.48 -2.67 -3.09
CA ASP A 558 24.56 -1.70 -2.83
C ASP A 558 24.12 -0.48 -1.97
N PHE A 559 22.85 -0.39 -1.59
CA PHE A 559 22.36 0.60 -0.63
C PHE A 559 23.05 0.51 0.75
N LYS A 560 23.55 -0.66 1.18
CA LYS A 560 24.35 -0.79 2.42
C LYS A 560 25.67 -0.02 2.40
N LEU A 561 26.25 0.20 1.21
CA LEU A 561 27.48 0.98 1.02
C LEU A 561 27.21 2.49 0.85
N LEU A 562 25.94 2.87 0.83
CA LEU A 562 25.45 4.21 0.47
C LEU A 562 25.06 5.03 1.70
N LEU A 563 24.63 4.35 2.77
CA LEU A 563 24.30 4.92 4.08
C LEU A 563 25.47 4.86 5.09
N ALA A 564 26.49 4.05 4.81
CA ALA A 564 27.77 4.02 5.54
C ALA A 564 28.72 5.08 4.97
#